data_AF-A0AAW1NSX9-F1
#
_entry.id   AF-A0AAW1NSX9-F1
#
_cell.length_a   1.000
_cell.length_b   1.000
_cell.length_c   1.000
_cell.angle_alpha   90.00
_cell.angle_beta   90.00
_cell.angle_gamma   90.00
#
_symmetry.space_group_name_H-M   'P 1'
#
loop_
_entity.id
_entity.type
_entity.pdbx_description
1 polymer ?
#
loop_
_entity_poly.entity_id
_entity_poly.type
_entity_poly.pdbx_seq_one_letter_code
_entity_poly.pdbx_strand_id
1 'polypeptide(L)'
;MAFIATSVVCKPCTAAPSRPALSIQPRVARSASFRARAAPTTEKSAADKSAVEKAIEAAKETCEQGNVGACAAAWDEVEELAANVSDKKLTNIAADPLEEYCGDNPDADECRIYED
;
A
#
# COMPACT_ATOMS: atom_id res chain seq x y z
N MET A 1 9.47 14.69 -48.06
CA MET A 1 10.21 14.48 -46.79
C MET A 1 11.00 15.74 -46.47
N ALA A 2 10.65 16.47 -45.42
CA ALA A 2 11.40 17.63 -44.93
C ALA A 2 11.63 17.44 -43.43
N PHE A 3 12.85 17.05 -43.06
CA PHE A 3 13.30 16.94 -41.68
C PHE A 3 13.74 18.33 -41.22
N ILE A 4 12.95 18.96 -40.37
CA ILE A 4 13.34 20.20 -39.69
C ILE A 4 13.89 19.80 -38.33
N ALA A 5 15.22 19.77 -38.24
CA ALA A 5 15.95 19.56 -37.00
C ALA A 5 15.90 20.84 -36.16
N THR A 6 14.94 20.92 -35.23
CA THR A 6 14.96 21.95 -34.20
C THR A 6 15.81 21.48 -33.01
N SER A 7 17.00 22.08 -32.98
CA SER A 7 18.01 22.17 -31.92
C SER A 7 17.51 22.02 -30.48
N VAL A 8 18.17 21.10 -29.78
CA VAL A 8 18.20 20.96 -28.31
C VAL A 8 18.80 22.22 -27.70
N VAL A 9 18.02 22.97 -26.93
CA VAL A 9 18.54 24.01 -26.04
C VAL A 9 18.51 23.46 -24.61
N CYS A 10 19.66 23.00 -24.15
CA CYS A 10 19.87 22.62 -22.75
C CYS A 10 19.95 23.91 -21.91
N LYS A 11 19.00 24.07 -20.98
CA LYS A 11 18.93 25.18 -20.01
C LYS A 11 20.23 25.20 -19.16
N PRO A 12 20.84 26.37 -18.89
CA PRO A 12 22.03 26.42 -18.03
C PRO A 12 21.73 25.93 -16.62
N CYS A 13 22.57 25.00 -16.14
CA CYS A 13 22.62 24.53 -14.75
C CYS A 13 22.89 25.71 -13.82
N THR A 14 21.84 26.18 -13.14
CA THR A 14 21.97 27.14 -12.04
C THR A 14 22.55 26.45 -10.82
N ALA A 15 23.58 27.08 -10.26
CA ALA A 15 24.43 26.61 -9.17
C ALA A 15 23.67 26.10 -7.94
N ALA A 16 24.18 25.00 -7.38
CA ALA A 16 23.73 24.42 -6.12
C ALA A 16 24.08 25.33 -4.92
N PRO A 17 23.15 25.56 -3.97
CA PRO A 17 23.49 26.20 -2.71
C PRO A 17 24.28 25.26 -1.79
N SER A 18 25.27 25.84 -1.11
CA SER A 18 26.17 25.22 -0.15
C SER A 18 25.44 24.52 0.99
N ARG A 19 25.84 23.28 1.29
CA ARG A 19 25.36 22.50 2.45
C ARG A 19 25.70 23.22 3.76
N PRO A 20 24.75 23.52 4.66
CA PRO A 20 25.08 23.94 6.01
C PRO A 20 25.68 22.75 6.80
N ALA A 21 26.69 23.07 7.60
CA ALA A 21 27.36 22.15 8.50
C ALA A 21 26.38 21.46 9.46
N LEU A 22 26.47 20.13 9.57
CA LEU A 22 25.71 19.36 10.57
C LEU A 22 26.16 19.75 11.99
N SER A 23 25.30 20.46 12.70
CA SER A 23 25.39 20.62 14.15
C SER A 23 24.93 19.31 14.81
N ILE A 24 25.86 18.62 15.47
CA ILE A 24 25.57 17.41 16.25
C ILE A 24 24.93 17.88 17.57
N GLN A 25 23.61 17.82 17.65
CA GLN A 25 22.87 18.03 18.90
C GLN A 25 22.97 16.77 19.79
N PRO A 26 23.14 16.90 21.12
CA PRO A 26 23.18 15.76 22.02
C PRO A 26 21.82 15.06 22.07
N ARG A 27 21.82 13.72 21.97
CA ARG A 27 20.62 12.89 22.09
C ARG A 27 20.11 12.93 23.53
N VAL A 28 19.07 13.72 23.79
CA VAL A 28 18.25 13.55 25.00
C VAL A 28 17.52 12.22 24.90
N ALA A 29 17.68 11.37 25.90
CA ALA A 29 17.01 10.08 26.02
C ALA A 29 15.49 10.28 25.99
N ARG A 30 14.85 9.84 24.89
CA ARG A 30 13.40 9.76 24.81
C ARG A 30 12.93 8.68 25.78
N SER A 31 12.24 9.10 26.83
CA SER A 31 11.49 8.20 27.70
C SER A 31 10.56 7.34 26.84
N ALA A 32 10.72 6.02 26.93
CA ALA A 32 9.91 5.07 26.17
C ALA A 32 8.50 5.06 26.75
N SER A 33 7.62 5.91 26.22
CA SER A 33 6.19 5.70 26.37
C SER A 33 5.82 4.43 25.60
N PHE A 34 5.65 3.33 26.33
CA PHE A 34 4.99 2.14 25.81
C PHE A 34 3.59 2.55 25.35
N ARG A 35 3.43 2.73 24.04
CA ARG A 35 2.11 2.86 23.44
C ARG A 35 1.45 1.51 23.63
N ALA A 36 0.42 1.46 24.48
CA ALA A 36 -0.44 0.30 24.59
C ALA A 36 -0.86 -0.11 23.17
N ARG A 37 -0.55 -1.36 22.82
CA ARG A 37 -0.86 -1.95 21.52
C ARG A 37 -2.38 -1.96 21.43
N ALA A 38 -2.95 -1.01 20.69
CA ALA A 38 -4.36 -1.01 20.38
C ALA A 38 -4.66 -2.33 19.67
N ALA A 39 -5.49 -3.16 20.29
CA ALA A 39 -5.96 -4.39 19.68
C ALA A 39 -6.55 -4.08 18.29
N PRO A 40 -6.31 -4.91 17.26
CA PRO A 40 -6.93 -4.72 15.96
C PRO A 40 -8.44 -4.88 16.15
N THR A 41 -9.17 -3.77 16.06
CA THR A 41 -10.62 -3.80 16.04
C THR A 41 -11.05 -4.45 14.73
N THR A 42 -11.57 -5.67 14.82
CA THR A 42 -12.16 -6.46 13.73
C THR A 42 -13.44 -5.84 13.14
N GLU A 43 -13.73 -4.57 13.43
CA GLU A 43 -14.97 -3.91 13.06
C GLU A 43 -14.89 -3.22 11.68
N LYS A 44 -13.68 -2.91 11.20
CA LYS A 44 -13.52 -2.14 9.95
C LYS A 44 -13.68 -2.96 8.67
N SER A 45 -13.44 -4.28 8.71
CA SER A 45 -13.50 -5.11 7.49
C SER A 45 -14.93 -5.34 6.97
N ALA A 46 -15.94 -5.29 7.85
CA ALA A 46 -17.34 -5.40 7.44
C ALA A 46 -17.82 -4.14 6.70
N ALA A 47 -17.38 -2.96 7.13
CA ALA A 47 -17.68 -1.71 6.46
C ALA A 47 -17.05 -1.66 5.05
N ASP A 48 -15.79 -2.09 4.92
CA ASP A 48 -15.07 -2.15 3.65
C ASP A 48 -15.73 -3.12 2.64
N LYS A 49 -16.20 -4.30 3.08
CA LYS A 49 -16.96 -5.23 2.22
C LYS A 49 -18.30 -4.64 1.75
N SER A 50 -19.03 -3.99 2.64
CA SER A 50 -20.30 -3.36 2.30
C SER A 50 -20.15 -2.22 1.29
N ALA A 51 -18.98 -1.57 1.24
CA ALA A 51 -18.69 -0.52 0.28
C ALA A 51 -18.47 -1.09 -1.13
N VAL A 52 -17.79 -2.23 -1.25
CA VAL A 52 -17.62 -2.94 -2.53
C VAL A 52 -18.96 -3.45 -3.06
N GLU A 53 -19.81 -4.01 -2.19
CA GLU A 53 -21.15 -4.48 -2.58
C GLU A 53 -22.03 -3.35 -3.13
N LYS A 54 -22.04 -2.19 -2.48
CA LYS A 54 -22.76 -0.99 -2.98
C LYS A 54 -22.20 -0.48 -4.31
N ALA A 55 -20.89 -0.50 -4.49
CA ALA A 55 -20.26 -0.10 -5.75
C ALA A 55 -20.63 -1.07 -6.89
N ILE A 56 -20.74 -2.37 -6.60
CA ILE A 56 -21.20 -3.37 -7.58
C ILE A 56 -22.65 -3.12 -7.98
N GLU A 57 -23.54 -2.77 -7.04
CA GLU A 57 -24.93 -2.41 -7.36
C GLU A 57 -24.99 -1.14 -8.23
N ALA A 58 -24.24 -0.10 -7.88
CA ALA A 58 -24.16 1.13 -8.66
C ALA A 58 -23.58 0.91 -10.07
N ALA A 59 -22.56 0.04 -10.21
CA ALA A 59 -21.99 -0.32 -11.51
C ALA A 59 -23.02 -1.06 -12.37
N LYS A 60 -23.79 -1.99 -11.80
CA LYS A 60 -24.87 -2.69 -12.51
C LYS A 60 -25.95 -1.72 -13.00
N GLU A 61 -26.42 -0.81 -12.15
CA GLU A 61 -27.41 0.20 -12.53
C GLU A 61 -26.90 1.11 -13.66
N THR A 62 -25.62 1.51 -13.59
CA THR A 62 -24.97 2.34 -14.61
C THR A 62 -24.85 1.60 -15.94
N CYS A 63 -24.57 0.30 -15.91
CA CYS A 63 -24.51 -0.55 -17.10
C CYS A 63 -25.89 -0.78 -17.73
N GLU A 64 -26.94 -0.91 -16.92
CA GLU A 64 -28.33 -1.05 -17.40
C GLU A 64 -28.85 0.19 -18.13
N GLN A 65 -28.32 1.37 -17.80
CA GLN A 65 -28.65 2.63 -18.48
C GLN A 65 -28.08 2.73 -19.90
N GLY A 66 -27.30 1.73 -20.36
CA GLY A 66 -26.84 1.61 -21.75
C GLY A 66 -25.64 2.49 -22.12
N ASN A 67 -25.02 3.17 -21.15
CA ASN A 67 -23.80 3.92 -21.38
C ASN A 67 -22.57 3.03 -21.15
N VAL A 68 -22.03 2.48 -22.25
CA VAL A 68 -20.88 1.56 -22.21
C VAL A 68 -19.63 2.20 -21.58
N GLY A 69 -19.41 3.51 -21.81
CA GLY A 69 -18.26 4.22 -21.25
C GLY A 69 -18.38 4.45 -19.74
N ALA A 70 -19.58 4.80 -19.27
CA ALA A 70 -19.85 4.94 -17.84
C ALA A 70 -19.87 3.59 -17.12
N CYS A 71 -20.33 2.52 -17.80
CA CYS A 71 -20.29 1.16 -17.28
C CYS A 71 -18.84 0.69 -17.03
N ALA A 72 -17.94 0.92 -17.98
CA ALA A 72 -16.52 0.60 -17.80
C ALA A 72 -15.91 1.38 -16.62
N ALA A 73 -16.12 2.70 -16.57
CA ALA A 73 -15.62 3.54 -15.47
C ALA A 73 -16.18 3.13 -14.10
N ALA A 74 -17.45 2.73 -14.01
CA ALA A 74 -18.03 2.25 -12.76
C ALA A 74 -17.42 0.91 -12.31
N TRP A 75 -17.09 0.03 -13.25
CA TRP A 75 -16.35 -1.20 -12.93
C TRP A 75 -14.88 -0.94 -12.56
N ASP A 76 -14.24 0.08 -13.15
CA ASP A 76 -12.90 0.52 -12.75
C ASP A 76 -12.89 0.97 -11.27
N GLU A 77 -13.92 1.68 -10.82
CA GLU A 77 -14.06 2.08 -9.41
C GLU A 77 -14.26 0.87 -8.47
N VAL A 78 -15.01 -0.15 -8.91
CA VAL A 78 -15.18 -1.40 -8.15
C VAL A 78 -13.84 -2.14 -8.02
N GLU A 79 -13.04 -2.17 -9.09
CA GLU A 79 -11.72 -2.81 -9.10
C GLU A 79 -10.78 -2.16 -8.08
N GLU A 80 -10.68 -0.83 -8.08
CA GLU A 80 -9.85 -0.08 -7.16
C GLU A 80 -10.27 -0.29 -5.68
N LEU A 81 -11.58 -0.29 -5.41
CA LEU A 81 -12.09 -0.56 -4.08
C LEU A 81 -11.77 -1.99 -3.63
N ALA A 82 -12.00 -2.98 -4.49
CA ALA A 82 -11.72 -4.38 -4.18
C ALA A 82 -10.22 -4.63 -3.93
N ALA A 83 -9.34 -3.99 -4.71
CA ALA A 83 -7.90 -4.04 -4.50
C ALA A 83 -7.51 -3.51 -3.11
N ASN A 84 -8.04 -2.34 -2.74
CA ASN A 84 -7.78 -1.76 -1.42
C ASN A 84 -8.28 -2.66 -0.27
N VAL A 85 -9.45 -3.28 -0.41
CA VAL A 85 -9.98 -4.23 0.59
C VAL A 85 -9.11 -5.49 0.68
N SER A 86 -8.62 -6.00 -0.45
CA SER A 86 -7.72 -7.16 -0.48
C SER A 86 -6.38 -6.84 0.20
N ASP A 87 -5.77 -5.71 -0.12
CA ASP A 87 -4.51 -5.27 0.49
C ASP A 87 -4.65 -5.12 2.00
N LYS A 88 -5.73 -4.47 2.45
CA LYS A 88 -6.06 -4.40 3.88
C LYS A 88 -6.21 -5.80 4.48
N LYS A 89 -6.88 -6.74 3.79
CA LYS A 89 -7.00 -8.11 4.29
C LYS A 89 -5.62 -8.77 4.43
N LEU A 90 -4.75 -8.65 3.42
CA LEU A 90 -3.39 -9.22 3.43
C LEU A 90 -2.55 -8.66 4.59
N THR A 91 -2.62 -7.35 4.83
CA THR A 91 -1.91 -6.72 5.97
C THR A 91 -2.44 -7.17 7.34
N ASN A 92 -3.65 -7.72 7.41
CA ASN A 92 -4.28 -8.20 8.64
C ASN A 92 -4.34 -9.74 8.72
N ILE A 93 -3.70 -10.47 7.81
CA ILE A 93 -3.55 -11.93 7.96
C ILE A 93 -2.66 -12.16 9.18
N ALA A 94 -3.22 -12.81 10.21
CA ALA A 94 -2.43 -13.30 11.32
C ALA A 94 -1.36 -14.25 10.75
N ALA A 95 -0.13 -14.16 11.27
CA ALA A 95 0.94 -15.07 10.89
C ALA A 95 0.44 -16.51 10.95
N ASP A 96 0.86 -17.34 9.99
CA ASP A 96 0.48 -18.74 10.04
C ASP A 96 0.93 -19.32 11.39
N PRO A 97 0.11 -20.14 12.07
CA PRO A 97 0.47 -20.67 13.39
C PRO A 97 1.82 -21.39 13.40
N LEU A 98 2.25 -21.98 12.27
CA LEU A 98 3.57 -22.58 12.15
C LEU A 98 4.68 -21.53 12.04
N GLU A 99 4.44 -20.39 11.40
CA GLU A 99 5.40 -19.28 11.29
C GLU A 99 5.72 -18.69 12.67
N GLU A 100 4.71 -18.50 13.52
CA GLU A 100 4.89 -18.06 14.91
C GLU A 100 5.68 -19.09 15.72
N TYR A 101 5.34 -20.39 15.58
CA TYR A 101 6.04 -21.48 16.25
C TYR A 101 7.51 -21.59 15.82
N CYS A 102 7.80 -21.46 14.53
CA CYS A 102 9.15 -21.51 13.98
C CYS A 102 10.00 -20.28 14.34
N GLY A 103 9.37 -19.13 14.59
CA GLY A 103 10.04 -17.94 15.10
C GLY A 103 10.62 -18.14 16.51
N ASP A 104 9.89 -18.86 17.37
CA ASP A 104 10.31 -19.16 18.75
C ASP A 104 11.15 -20.45 18.85
N ASN A 105 11.06 -21.36 17.87
CA ASN A 105 11.73 -22.67 17.87
C ASN A 105 12.44 -22.94 16.52
N PRO A 106 13.56 -22.25 16.21
CA PRO A 106 14.25 -22.42 14.93
C PRO A 106 14.88 -23.81 14.73
N ASP A 107 15.17 -24.52 15.82
CA ASP A 107 15.80 -25.85 15.79
C ASP A 107 14.80 -27.02 15.72
N ALA A 108 13.49 -26.73 15.78
CA ALA A 108 12.44 -27.74 15.69
C ALA A 108 12.50 -28.47 14.33
N ASP A 109 12.13 -29.75 14.34
CA ASP A 109 12.18 -30.58 13.14
C ASP A 109 11.28 -30.04 12.01
N GLU A 110 10.21 -29.33 12.37
CA GLU A 110 9.29 -28.67 11.45
C GLU A 110 9.83 -27.36 10.86
N CYS A 111 10.87 -26.75 11.47
CA CYS A 111 11.30 -25.38 11.23
C CYS A 111 12.75 -25.26 10.74
N ARG A 112 13.49 -26.37 10.71
CA ARG A 112 14.89 -26.37 10.31
C ARG A 112 15.05 -26.16 8.81
N ILE A 113 15.54 -24.98 8.42
CA ILE A 113 15.89 -24.64 7.03
C ILE A 113 17.39 -24.88 6.82
N TYR A 114 17.75 -25.66 5.80
CA TYR A 114 19.14 -25.84 5.35
C TYR A 114 19.36 -24.97 4.11
N GLU A 115 20.45 -24.21 4.09
CA GLU A 115 20.92 -23.48 2.89
C GLU A 115 21.70 -24.48 2.02
N ASP A 116 21.25 -24.70 0.79
CA ASP A 116 21.90 -25.59 -0.20
C ASP A 116 23.22 -25.04 -0.77
#